data_AF-A0A0Q7CII7-F1
#
_entry.id   AF-A0A0Q7CII7-F1
#
_cell.length_a   1.000
_cell.length_b   1.000
_cell.length_c   1.000
_cell.angle_alpha   90.00
_cell.angle_beta   90.00
_cell.angle_gamma   90.00
#
_symmetry.space_group_name_H-M   'P 1'
#
loop_
_entity.id
_entity.type
_entity.pdbx_description
1 polymer ?
#
loop_
_entity_poly.entity_id
_entity_poly.type
_entity_poly.pdbx_seq_one_letter_code
_entity_poly.pdbx_strand_id
1 'polypeptide(L)'
;MTVFQPRAETPVIKVEDIAWLRFGRKDLDRAERYFLDFGLQVSARTGNAIYLRGVLGAHHIVIIERTAHDSFLSLGLRASGLADLAALAQAHGTQVRASAEPGGGQIVRLEDPSGMRVEVVHGLDELPPLPHRSPRSWNMPSDKRRVNAPQPSIAAPAEVFRLGHLVMQRQEFARNANWYVRNFGLIASDVEVLPVTREAVIAFLRCDRGDTPSDHHSLVIASGPRNHYDHAAFETLDLDAVALGGEWLQQQGWVHNWGVGRHVLGSQVFNYHYDPSGFPVEHYADGDVFDCHYPTRYHETGKGSMYQWGPDMPGHFIDARPSVSMLAQVILGLRTRPDFKLSRLVAIKKVFSLPPRIWAGRRFRKPQPR
;
A
#
# COMPACT_ATOMS: atom_id res chain seq x y z
N MET A 1 16.06 -11.77 -20.64
CA MET A 1 15.17 -11.64 -19.46
C MET A 1 15.59 -10.42 -18.69
N THR A 2 14.66 -9.56 -18.32
CA THR A 2 14.95 -8.39 -17.48
C THR A 2 15.23 -8.84 -16.05
N VAL A 3 16.37 -8.40 -15.49
CA VAL A 3 16.74 -8.65 -14.09
C VAL A 3 16.34 -7.45 -13.25
N PHE A 4 15.82 -7.69 -12.05
CA PHE A 4 15.46 -6.61 -11.13
C PHE A 4 16.71 -5.89 -10.61
N GLN A 5 16.64 -4.57 -10.53
CA GLN A 5 17.68 -3.68 -10.00
C GLN A 5 17.11 -2.97 -8.77
N PRO A 6 17.71 -3.16 -7.57
CA PRO A 6 17.18 -2.59 -6.33
C PRO A 6 17.38 -1.08 -6.20
N ARG A 7 18.26 -0.49 -7.02
CA ARG A 7 18.57 0.94 -7.07
C ARG A 7 19.10 1.29 -8.46
N ALA A 8 18.75 2.48 -8.97
CA ALA A 8 19.36 3.06 -10.15
C ALA A 8 20.49 4.02 -9.74
N GLU A 9 21.59 4.02 -10.49
CA GLU A 9 22.69 4.98 -10.28
C GLU A 9 22.26 6.41 -10.64
N THR A 10 21.55 6.55 -11.76
CA THR A 10 21.08 7.83 -12.31
C THR A 10 19.59 7.73 -12.67
N PRO A 11 18.69 7.79 -11.68
CA PRO A 11 17.26 7.86 -11.97
C PRO A 11 16.91 9.21 -12.62
N VAL A 12 15.79 9.28 -13.34
CA VAL A 12 15.31 10.52 -13.98
C VAL A 12 15.04 11.59 -12.93
N ILE A 13 14.32 11.24 -11.87
CA ILE A 13 14.10 12.08 -10.69
C ILE A 13 14.13 11.23 -9.40
N LYS A 14 14.09 11.89 -8.24
CA LYS A 14 13.80 11.27 -6.93
C LYS A 14 12.52 11.88 -6.36
N VAL A 15 11.49 11.05 -6.18
CA VAL A 15 10.21 11.49 -5.58
C VAL A 15 10.31 11.56 -4.06
N GLU A 16 9.53 12.46 -3.46
CA GLU A 16 9.56 12.69 -2.02
C GLU A 16 8.67 11.70 -1.25
N ASP A 17 7.50 11.38 -1.81
CA ASP A 17 6.53 10.48 -1.19
C ASP A 17 5.45 10.05 -2.19
N ILE A 18 4.59 9.12 -1.77
CA ILE A 18 3.29 8.89 -2.40
C ILE A 18 2.36 10.10 -2.15
N ALA A 19 1.66 10.54 -3.20
CA ALA A 19 0.77 11.71 -3.11
C ALA A 19 -0.68 11.29 -2.88
N TRP A 20 -1.20 10.42 -3.74
CA TRP A 20 -2.57 9.92 -3.64
C TRP A 20 -2.78 8.59 -4.36
N LEU A 21 -3.95 8.02 -4.15
CA LEU A 21 -4.51 6.94 -4.97
C LEU A 21 -5.84 7.37 -5.58
N ARG A 22 -6.04 7.06 -6.86
CA ARG A 22 -7.30 7.35 -7.57
C ARG A 22 -8.07 6.07 -7.83
N PHE A 23 -9.35 6.07 -7.47
CA PHE A 23 -10.25 4.94 -7.59
C PHE A 23 -11.51 5.31 -8.37
N GLY A 24 -11.96 4.41 -9.24
CA GLY A 24 -13.25 4.51 -9.90
C GLY A 24 -14.30 3.77 -9.10
N ARG A 25 -15.45 4.39 -8.81
CA ARG A 25 -16.57 3.75 -8.10
C ARG A 25 -17.88 4.02 -8.81
N LYS A 26 -18.74 3.01 -8.87
CA LYS A 26 -20.12 3.16 -9.37
C LYS A 26 -20.97 4.02 -8.43
N ASP A 27 -20.80 3.79 -7.12
CA ASP A 27 -21.56 4.41 -6.05
C ASP A 27 -20.62 5.28 -5.19
N LEU A 28 -20.59 6.58 -5.49
CA LEU A 28 -19.77 7.54 -4.76
C LEU A 28 -20.22 7.70 -3.30
N ASP A 29 -21.53 7.64 -3.03
CA ASP A 29 -22.06 7.89 -1.68
C ASP A 29 -21.70 6.73 -0.75
N ARG A 30 -21.78 5.49 -1.26
CA ARG A 30 -21.34 4.31 -0.52
C ARG A 30 -19.83 4.29 -0.30
N ALA A 31 -19.05 4.72 -1.29
CA ALA A 31 -17.60 4.86 -1.14
C ALA A 31 -17.25 5.94 -0.11
N GLU A 32 -17.90 7.11 -0.18
CA GLU A 32 -17.70 8.21 0.77
C GLU A 32 -18.00 7.76 2.19
N ARG A 33 -19.17 7.13 2.43
CA ARG A 33 -19.54 6.61 3.75
C ARG A 33 -18.47 5.69 4.31
N TYR A 34 -17.98 4.75 3.50
CA TYR A 34 -16.92 3.85 3.92
C TYR A 34 -15.64 4.59 4.30
N PHE A 35 -15.15 5.50 3.46
CA PHE A 35 -13.88 6.16 3.74
C PHE A 35 -13.97 7.15 4.91
N LEU A 36 -15.15 7.70 5.20
CA LEU A 36 -15.41 8.42 6.45
C LEU A 36 -15.37 7.49 7.67
N ASP A 37 -16.01 6.31 7.60
CA ASP A 37 -15.96 5.30 8.66
C ASP A 37 -14.54 4.72 8.84
N PHE A 38 -13.77 4.67 7.75
CA PHE A 38 -12.36 4.26 7.73
C PHE A 38 -11.45 5.30 8.38
N GLY A 39 -11.88 6.57 8.49
CA GLY A 39 -11.11 7.61 9.18
C GLY A 39 -10.55 8.73 8.30
N LEU A 40 -10.86 8.74 7.01
CA LEU A 40 -10.55 9.85 6.13
C LEU A 40 -11.60 10.96 6.25
N GLN A 41 -11.26 12.15 5.75
CA GLN A 41 -12.13 13.32 5.77
C GLN A 41 -12.25 13.91 4.38
N VAL A 42 -13.44 14.39 3.99
CA VAL A 42 -13.62 15.03 2.68
C VAL A 42 -13.01 16.43 2.69
N SER A 43 -12.09 16.68 1.76
CA SER A 43 -11.46 17.99 1.58
C SER A 43 -12.08 18.80 0.43
N ALA A 44 -12.60 18.11 -0.59
CA ALA A 44 -13.30 18.75 -1.70
C ALA A 44 -14.29 17.78 -2.35
N ARG A 45 -15.28 18.35 -3.05
CA ARG A 45 -16.19 17.62 -3.94
C ARG A 45 -16.29 18.36 -5.27
N THR A 46 -16.41 17.60 -6.34
CA THR A 46 -16.81 18.09 -7.67
C THR A 46 -18.08 17.35 -8.10
N GLY A 47 -18.61 17.66 -9.30
CA GLY A 47 -19.78 16.95 -9.81
C GLY A 47 -19.58 15.44 -9.98
N ASN A 48 -18.34 14.99 -10.19
CA ASN A 48 -18.02 13.59 -10.52
C ASN A 48 -16.96 12.95 -9.60
N ALA A 49 -16.44 13.64 -8.58
CA ALA A 49 -15.41 13.09 -7.70
C ALA A 49 -15.47 13.63 -6.28
N ILE A 50 -14.98 12.82 -5.34
CA ILE A 50 -14.75 13.18 -3.94
C ILE A 50 -13.25 13.06 -3.62
N TYR A 51 -12.75 14.01 -2.85
CA TYR A 51 -11.34 14.12 -2.48
C TYR A 51 -11.24 13.97 -0.97
N LEU A 52 -10.39 13.05 -0.54
CA LEU A 52 -10.30 12.60 0.85
C LEU A 52 -8.89 12.81 1.38
N ARG A 53 -8.75 13.29 2.61
CA ARG A 53 -7.48 13.53 3.30
C ARG A 53 -7.42 12.85 4.66
N GLY A 54 -6.20 12.68 5.17
CA GLY A 54 -5.95 12.39 6.58
C GLY A 54 -5.94 13.65 7.44
N VAL A 55 -5.56 13.51 8.72
CA VAL A 55 -5.52 14.62 9.68
C VAL A 55 -4.34 15.56 9.49
N LEU A 56 -3.27 15.14 8.79
CA LEU A 56 -2.12 15.99 8.46
C LEU A 56 -2.41 16.96 7.29
N GLY A 57 -1.44 17.83 6.97
CA GLY A 57 -1.62 18.98 6.07
C GLY A 57 -1.95 18.71 4.60
N ALA A 58 -1.83 17.46 4.12
CA ALA A 58 -2.12 17.13 2.71
C ALA A 58 -3.56 17.48 2.32
N HIS A 59 -3.75 18.14 1.16
CA HIS A 59 -5.09 18.47 0.67
C HIS A 59 -5.93 17.22 0.40
N HIS A 60 -5.35 16.20 -0.23
CA HIS A 60 -6.00 14.92 -0.47
C HIS A 60 -4.96 13.82 -0.66
N ILE A 61 -5.31 12.61 -0.26
CA ILE A 61 -4.51 11.39 -0.40
C ILE A 61 -5.31 10.25 -1.06
N VAL A 62 -6.63 10.40 -1.17
CA VAL A 62 -7.49 9.51 -1.96
C VAL A 62 -8.43 10.35 -2.82
N ILE A 63 -8.57 9.95 -4.07
CA ILE A 63 -9.53 10.54 -5.01
C ILE A 63 -10.46 9.44 -5.49
N ILE A 64 -11.76 9.65 -5.36
CA ILE A 64 -12.76 8.68 -5.80
C ILE A 64 -13.62 9.34 -6.87
N GLU A 65 -13.59 8.78 -8.06
CA GLU A 65 -14.31 9.29 -9.23
C GLU A 65 -15.46 8.38 -9.59
N ARG A 66 -16.55 8.96 -10.08
CA ARG A 66 -17.69 8.20 -10.58
C ARG A 66 -17.32 7.52 -11.89
N THR A 67 -17.42 6.20 -11.92
CA THR A 67 -17.15 5.37 -13.10
C THR A 67 -18.22 4.31 -13.30
N ALA A 68 -18.32 3.76 -14.51
CA ALA A 68 -19.26 2.66 -14.79
C ALA A 68 -18.87 1.33 -14.11
N HIS A 69 -17.60 1.19 -13.72
CA HIS A 69 -17.02 -0.01 -13.12
C HIS A 69 -16.07 0.35 -11.98
N ASP A 70 -16.11 -0.43 -10.90
CA ASP A 70 -15.20 -0.25 -9.78
C ASP A 70 -13.78 -0.67 -10.20
N SER A 71 -12.81 0.22 -10.00
CA SER A 71 -11.43 0.00 -10.43
C SER A 71 -10.44 0.84 -9.62
N PHE A 72 -9.16 0.47 -9.72
CA PHE A 72 -8.04 1.34 -9.39
C PHE A 72 -7.59 2.04 -10.68
N LEU A 73 -7.42 3.37 -10.64
CA LEU A 73 -7.23 4.20 -11.82
C LEU A 73 -5.80 4.74 -11.95
N SER A 74 -5.24 5.28 -10.86
CA SER A 74 -3.88 5.84 -10.89
C SER A 74 -3.20 5.87 -9.53
N LEU A 75 -1.86 5.84 -9.59
CA LEU A 75 -0.96 6.17 -8.49
C LEU A 75 -0.47 7.62 -8.64
N GLY A 76 -0.58 8.41 -7.59
CA GLY A 76 0.01 9.74 -7.47
C GLY A 76 1.34 9.71 -6.72
N LEU A 77 2.37 10.40 -7.23
CA LEU A 77 3.68 10.58 -6.59
C LEU A 77 4.03 12.06 -6.48
N ARG A 78 4.73 12.45 -5.41
CA ARG A 78 5.14 13.84 -5.20
C ARG A 78 6.59 14.06 -5.64
N ALA A 79 6.79 14.98 -6.58
CA ALA A 79 8.12 15.43 -7.02
C ALA A 79 8.65 16.55 -6.11
N SER A 80 9.97 16.63 -6.00
CA SER A 80 10.64 17.63 -5.13
C SER A 80 10.56 19.04 -5.70
N GLY A 81 10.34 19.19 -7.01
CA GLY A 81 10.28 20.48 -7.67
C GLY A 81 9.70 20.45 -9.09
N LEU A 82 9.48 21.64 -9.67
CA LEU A 82 9.06 21.77 -11.08
C LEU A 82 10.11 21.24 -12.07
N ALA A 83 11.40 21.31 -11.71
CA ALA A 83 12.47 20.77 -12.54
C ALA A 83 12.37 19.25 -12.72
N ASP A 84 11.94 18.53 -11.67
CA ASP A 84 11.69 17.09 -11.73
C ASP A 84 10.54 16.77 -12.69
N LEU A 85 9.45 17.55 -12.62
CA LEU A 85 8.34 17.40 -13.56
C LEU A 85 8.80 17.64 -15.01
N ALA A 86 9.62 18.67 -15.24
CA ALA A 86 10.17 18.95 -16.56
C ALA A 86 11.09 17.82 -17.07
N ALA A 87 11.93 17.25 -16.20
CA ALA A 87 12.80 16.13 -16.53
C ALA A 87 12.01 14.87 -16.91
N LEU A 88 10.97 14.53 -16.14
CA LEU A 88 10.06 13.44 -16.48
C LEU A 88 9.32 13.70 -17.79
N ALA A 89 8.83 14.93 -17.99
CA ALA A 89 8.14 15.30 -19.22
C ALA A 89 9.03 15.11 -20.46
N GLN A 90 10.29 15.56 -20.38
CA GLN A 90 11.28 15.37 -21.43
C GLN A 90 11.61 13.89 -21.64
N ALA A 91 11.85 13.12 -20.58
CA ALA A 91 12.24 11.71 -20.68
C ALA A 91 11.16 10.82 -21.32
N HIS A 92 9.88 11.19 -21.18
CA HIS A 92 8.74 10.43 -21.69
C HIS A 92 8.01 11.09 -22.86
N GLY A 93 8.53 12.21 -23.39
CA GLY A 93 7.89 12.93 -24.50
C GLY A 93 6.48 13.44 -24.18
N THR A 94 6.24 13.84 -22.93
CA THR A 94 4.98 14.40 -22.44
C THR A 94 5.16 15.87 -22.02
N GLN A 95 4.16 16.47 -21.37
CA GLN A 95 4.16 17.87 -20.97
C GLN A 95 3.74 18.04 -19.51
N VAL A 96 4.39 18.99 -18.83
CA VAL A 96 3.92 19.52 -17.55
C VAL A 96 2.67 20.36 -17.79
N ARG A 97 1.64 20.16 -16.97
CA ARG A 97 0.36 20.90 -17.06
C ARG A 97 -0.04 21.39 -15.69
N ALA A 98 -0.80 22.48 -15.63
CA ALA A 98 -1.52 22.86 -14.43
C ALA A 98 -2.51 21.74 -14.06
N SER A 99 -2.55 21.35 -12.79
CA SER A 99 -3.50 20.38 -12.28
C SER A 99 -4.91 20.98 -12.26
N ALA A 100 -5.89 20.21 -12.71
CA ALA A 100 -7.31 20.56 -12.61
C ALA A 100 -7.95 20.02 -11.33
N GLU A 101 -7.20 19.27 -10.52
CA GLU A 101 -7.68 18.75 -9.25
C GLU A 101 -7.75 19.88 -8.19
N PRO A 102 -8.69 19.83 -7.23
CA PRO A 102 -8.66 20.67 -6.04
C PRO A 102 -7.29 20.65 -5.35
N GLY A 103 -6.84 21.82 -4.90
CA GLY A 103 -5.48 22.02 -4.38
C GLY A 103 -4.45 22.36 -5.46
N GLY A 104 -4.82 22.35 -6.75
CA GLY A 104 -3.99 22.91 -7.82
C GLY A 104 -2.63 22.23 -7.99
N GLY A 105 -1.60 23.05 -8.24
CA GLY A 105 -0.25 22.59 -8.54
C GLY A 105 0.00 22.24 -10.01
N GLN A 106 1.12 21.58 -10.27
CA GLN A 106 1.55 21.13 -11.59
C GLN A 106 1.63 19.60 -11.61
N ILE A 107 1.32 19.01 -12.76
CA ILE A 107 1.22 17.57 -12.94
C ILE A 107 1.85 17.10 -14.26
N VAL A 108 2.49 15.93 -14.22
CA VAL A 108 2.88 15.13 -15.36
C VAL A 108 2.18 13.78 -15.25
N ARG A 109 1.62 13.29 -16.37
CA ARG A 109 0.98 11.98 -16.43
C ARG A 109 1.80 11.04 -17.31
N LEU A 110 2.08 9.86 -16.78
CA LEU A 110 2.83 8.79 -17.40
C LEU A 110 1.99 7.50 -17.40
N GLU A 111 2.42 6.52 -18.17
CA GLU A 111 1.92 5.15 -18.07
C GLU A 111 3.07 4.22 -17.68
N ASP A 112 2.82 3.38 -16.68
CA ASP A 112 3.76 2.34 -16.29
C ASP A 112 3.83 1.24 -17.38
N PRO A 113 4.82 0.34 -17.31
CA PRO A 113 5.00 -0.72 -18.32
C PRO A 113 3.78 -1.66 -18.48
N SER A 114 2.86 -1.65 -17.52
CA SER A 114 1.62 -2.42 -17.51
C SER A 114 0.40 -1.65 -17.99
N GLY A 115 0.57 -0.39 -18.41
CA GLY A 115 -0.50 0.50 -18.87
C GLY A 115 -1.27 1.19 -17.75
N MET A 116 -0.75 1.19 -16.51
CA MET A 116 -1.38 1.90 -15.40
C MET A 116 -0.95 3.37 -15.43
N ARG A 117 -1.89 4.29 -15.23
CA ARG A 117 -1.58 5.72 -15.11
C ARG A 117 -0.78 6.00 -13.84
N VAL A 118 0.30 6.76 -13.98
CA VAL A 118 1.06 7.34 -12.88
C VAL A 118 1.04 8.86 -13.02
N GLU A 119 0.63 9.54 -11.96
CA GLU A 119 0.49 10.99 -11.89
C GLU A 119 1.59 11.53 -10.99
N VAL A 120 2.46 12.40 -11.49
CA VAL A 120 3.54 13.01 -10.70
C VAL A 120 3.26 14.48 -10.54
N VAL A 121 3.28 14.96 -9.29
CA VAL A 121 2.80 16.30 -8.95
C VAL A 121 3.74 17.08 -8.08
N HIS A 122 3.64 18.41 -8.18
CA HIS A 122 4.36 19.35 -7.33
C HIS A 122 3.53 20.62 -7.12
N GLY A 123 3.67 21.25 -5.95
CA GLY A 123 3.05 22.53 -5.63
C GLY A 123 1.53 22.44 -5.39
N LEU A 124 1.04 21.33 -4.83
CA LEU A 124 -0.32 21.29 -4.30
C LEU A 124 -0.45 22.19 -3.07
N ASP A 125 -1.60 22.81 -2.91
CA ASP A 125 -1.97 23.51 -1.69
C ASP A 125 -1.97 22.55 -0.50
N GLU A 126 -1.55 23.05 0.65
CA GLU A 126 -1.75 22.39 1.94
C GLU A 126 -2.97 22.99 2.64
N LEU A 127 -3.62 22.16 3.45
CA LEU A 127 -4.73 22.57 4.29
C LEU A 127 -4.30 22.52 5.76
N PRO A 128 -4.88 23.34 6.66
CA PRO A 128 -4.61 23.22 8.09
C PRO A 128 -4.80 21.79 8.59
N PRO A 129 -3.91 21.27 9.45
CA PRO A 129 -4.11 19.97 10.10
C PRO A 129 -5.43 19.94 10.87
N LEU A 130 -6.07 18.78 10.88
CA LEU A 130 -7.27 18.53 11.65
C LEU A 130 -6.91 18.17 13.10
N PRO A 131 -7.80 18.45 14.08
CA PRO A 131 -7.61 17.95 15.43
C PRO A 131 -7.47 16.42 15.45
N HIS A 132 -6.51 15.93 16.20
CA HIS A 132 -6.31 14.50 16.44
C HIS A 132 -5.87 14.28 17.88
N ARG A 133 -6.07 13.07 18.41
CA ARG A 133 -5.67 12.74 19.78
C ARG A 133 -4.14 12.67 19.90
N SER A 134 -3.64 12.82 21.13
CA SER A 134 -2.25 12.50 21.45
C SER A 134 -2.05 10.98 21.55
N PRO A 135 -0.83 10.45 21.29
CA PRO A 135 -0.52 9.04 21.51
C PRO A 135 -0.88 8.60 22.92
N ARG A 136 -1.35 7.36 23.08
CA ARG A 136 -1.66 6.86 24.42
C ARG A 136 -0.39 6.71 25.25
N SER A 137 -0.45 7.19 26.49
CA SER A 137 0.53 6.79 27.50
C SER A 137 0.31 5.32 27.87
N TRP A 138 1.36 4.50 27.81
CA TRP A 138 1.35 3.08 28.16
C TRP A 138 1.96 2.84 29.54
N ASN A 139 1.37 1.92 30.32
CA ASN A 139 1.86 1.53 31.64
C ASN A 139 2.69 0.26 31.46
N MET A 140 4.00 0.36 31.62
CA MET A 140 4.92 -0.79 31.53
C MET A 140 5.00 -1.53 32.88
N PRO A 141 5.50 -2.77 32.95
CA PRO A 141 5.59 -3.51 34.22
C PRO A 141 6.30 -2.74 35.34
N SER A 142 7.37 -2.01 35.02
CA SER A 142 8.17 -1.21 35.95
C SER A 142 7.83 0.29 35.99
N ASP A 143 6.94 0.77 35.12
CA ASP A 143 6.61 2.20 35.00
C ASP A 143 5.10 2.39 34.82
N LYS A 144 4.42 2.77 35.90
CA LYS A 144 2.97 2.98 35.96
C LYS A 144 2.65 4.47 36.07
N ARG A 145 2.55 5.15 34.92
CA ARG A 145 2.30 6.60 34.83
C ARG A 145 0.84 7.00 35.06
N ARG A 146 -0.10 6.11 34.77
CA ARG A 146 -1.54 6.38 34.91
C ARG A 146 -2.05 6.03 36.31
N VAL A 147 -1.77 6.89 37.29
CA VAL A 147 -2.30 6.76 38.67
C VAL A 147 -3.64 7.48 38.75
N ASN A 148 -4.70 6.76 39.14
CA ASN A 148 -6.08 7.27 39.22
C ASN A 148 -6.61 7.92 37.93
N ALA A 149 -6.02 7.58 36.78
CA ALA A 149 -6.33 8.16 35.48
C ALA A 149 -6.61 7.04 34.45
N PRO A 150 -7.83 6.47 34.43
CA PRO A 150 -8.19 5.47 33.44
C PRO A 150 -8.17 6.04 32.01
N GLN A 151 -7.91 5.17 31.03
CA GLN A 151 -8.01 5.54 29.62
C GLN A 151 -9.47 5.50 29.17
N PRO A 152 -9.96 6.50 28.42
CA PRO A 152 -11.32 6.47 27.90
C PRO A 152 -11.47 5.40 26.81
N SER A 153 -12.65 4.78 26.76
CA SER A 153 -13.11 4.04 25.60
C SER A 153 -13.38 5.01 24.45
N ILE A 154 -12.94 4.66 23.24
CA ILE A 154 -13.14 5.46 22.04
C ILE A 154 -13.99 4.62 21.08
N ALA A 155 -15.18 5.11 20.76
CA ALA A 155 -16.08 4.53 19.77
C ALA A 155 -16.24 5.51 18.61
N ALA A 156 -15.19 5.59 17.78
CA ALA A 156 -15.11 6.51 16.65
C ALA A 156 -14.21 5.90 15.56
N PRO A 157 -14.28 6.40 14.31
CA PRO A 157 -13.31 6.06 13.27
C PRO A 157 -11.86 6.24 13.75
N ALA A 158 -10.94 5.42 13.25
CA ALA A 158 -9.52 5.66 13.47
C ALA A 158 -9.11 6.99 12.82
N GLU A 159 -8.23 7.76 13.47
CA GLU A 159 -7.65 8.94 12.84
C GLU A 159 -6.57 8.50 11.85
N VAL A 160 -6.82 8.69 10.56
CA VAL A 160 -5.81 8.45 9.51
C VAL A 160 -4.92 9.69 9.38
N PHE A 161 -3.61 9.52 9.54
CA PHE A 161 -2.64 10.61 9.45
C PHE A 161 -2.23 10.89 8.01
N ARG A 162 -1.90 9.84 7.26
CA ARG A 162 -1.45 9.93 5.87
C ARG A 162 -1.61 8.60 5.13
N LEU A 163 -1.46 8.66 3.81
CA LEU A 163 -1.26 7.48 2.97
C LEU A 163 0.20 7.05 3.12
N GLY A 164 0.43 5.78 3.45
CA GLY A 164 1.77 5.22 3.59
C GLY A 164 2.25 4.61 2.29
N HIS A 165 1.51 3.61 1.79
CA HIS A 165 1.96 2.85 0.64
C HIS A 165 0.86 2.23 -0.21
N LEU A 166 1.28 1.81 -1.41
CA LEU A 166 0.50 1.01 -2.36
C LEU A 166 1.21 -0.32 -2.63
N VAL A 167 0.46 -1.41 -2.60
CA VAL A 167 0.93 -2.73 -3.05
C VAL A 167 0.20 -3.13 -4.32
N MET A 168 0.96 -3.63 -5.29
CA MET A 168 0.40 -4.10 -6.56
C MET A 168 1.08 -5.35 -7.06
N GLN A 169 0.32 -6.21 -7.74
CA GLN A 169 0.90 -7.28 -8.53
C GLN A 169 1.18 -6.86 -9.97
N ARG A 170 2.22 -7.45 -10.53
CA ARG A 170 2.66 -7.32 -11.92
C ARG A 170 3.07 -8.68 -12.48
N GLN A 171 2.61 -8.96 -13.70
CA GLN A 171 3.03 -10.16 -14.43
C GLN A 171 4.51 -10.06 -14.84
N GLU A 172 4.94 -8.90 -15.34
CA GLU A 172 6.35 -8.61 -15.67
C GLU A 172 7.04 -7.87 -14.51
N PHE A 173 7.22 -8.58 -13.38
CA PHE A 173 7.74 -8.01 -12.12
C PHE A 173 8.97 -7.11 -12.32
N ALA A 174 10.06 -7.63 -12.90
CA ALA A 174 11.32 -6.89 -12.99
C ALA A 174 11.20 -5.65 -13.91
N ARG A 175 10.50 -5.79 -15.04
CA ARG A 175 10.24 -4.67 -15.97
C ARG A 175 9.48 -3.53 -15.28
N ASN A 176 8.46 -3.87 -14.49
CA ASN A 176 7.67 -2.86 -13.76
C ASN A 176 8.46 -2.25 -12.60
N ALA A 177 9.04 -3.07 -11.72
CA ALA A 177 9.79 -2.57 -10.57
C ALA A 177 10.98 -1.68 -10.99
N ASN A 178 11.75 -2.09 -12.02
CA ASN A 178 12.84 -1.27 -12.54
C ASN A 178 12.36 0.05 -13.12
N TRP A 179 11.15 0.14 -13.66
CA TRP A 179 10.62 1.39 -14.19
C TRP A 179 10.40 2.41 -13.07
N TYR A 180 9.87 1.99 -11.91
CA TYR A 180 9.75 2.89 -10.75
C TYR A 180 11.11 3.29 -10.17
N VAL A 181 12.04 2.33 -10.08
CA VAL A 181 13.43 2.59 -9.63
C VAL A 181 14.14 3.59 -10.54
N ARG A 182 14.02 3.44 -11.87
CA ARG A 182 14.71 4.29 -12.85
C ARG A 182 14.06 5.64 -13.06
N ASN A 183 12.74 5.75 -12.99
CA ASN A 183 12.06 7.03 -13.25
C ASN A 183 11.91 7.88 -12.00
N PHE A 184 11.70 7.25 -10.83
CA PHE A 184 11.36 7.98 -9.60
C PHE A 184 12.38 7.81 -8.49
N GLY A 185 13.49 7.11 -8.77
CA GLY A 185 14.59 6.97 -7.82
C GLY A 185 14.23 6.16 -6.59
N LEU A 186 13.19 5.33 -6.66
CA LEU A 186 12.87 4.43 -5.55
C LEU A 186 13.99 3.40 -5.36
N ILE A 187 14.23 3.03 -4.11
CA ILE A 187 15.24 2.04 -3.74
C ILE A 187 14.63 0.93 -2.89
N ALA A 188 15.08 -0.31 -3.09
CA ALA A 188 14.56 -1.43 -2.33
C ALA A 188 15.11 -1.44 -0.90
N SER A 189 14.21 -1.45 0.08
CA SER A 189 14.55 -1.78 1.47
C SER A 189 14.73 -3.28 1.60
N ASP A 190 13.73 -4.03 1.16
CA ASP A 190 13.69 -5.48 1.25
C ASP A 190 13.22 -6.09 -0.07
N VAL A 191 13.78 -7.24 -0.42
CA VAL A 191 13.43 -8.02 -1.60
C VAL A 191 13.17 -9.45 -1.18
N GLU A 192 11.98 -9.96 -1.47
CA GLU A 192 11.72 -11.39 -1.31
C GLU A 192 12.05 -12.16 -2.58
N VAL A 193 12.75 -13.28 -2.41
CA VAL A 193 13.20 -14.16 -3.48
C VAL A 193 12.60 -15.56 -3.32
N LEU A 194 12.43 -16.26 -4.43
CA LEU A 194 12.07 -17.69 -4.41
C LEU A 194 13.21 -18.50 -3.74
N PRO A 195 12.90 -19.45 -2.83
CA PRO A 195 13.92 -20.20 -2.10
C PRO A 195 14.91 -20.97 -3.00
N VAL A 196 14.42 -21.54 -4.11
CA VAL A 196 15.23 -22.39 -5.00
C VAL A 196 15.92 -21.58 -6.10
N THR A 197 15.16 -20.80 -6.88
CA THR A 197 15.71 -20.09 -8.05
C THR A 197 16.39 -18.78 -7.69
N ARG A 198 16.20 -18.28 -6.45
CA ARG A 198 16.64 -16.95 -5.98
C ARG A 198 16.11 -15.78 -6.82
N GLU A 199 15.11 -16.01 -7.66
CA GLU A 199 14.46 -14.95 -8.43
C GLU A 199 13.67 -14.03 -7.49
N ALA A 200 13.90 -12.71 -7.59
CA ALA A 200 13.13 -11.70 -6.88
C ALA A 200 11.66 -11.74 -7.33
N VAL A 201 10.74 -11.79 -6.36
CA VAL A 201 9.29 -11.87 -6.58
C VAL A 201 8.52 -10.76 -5.89
N ILE A 202 9.04 -10.16 -4.83
CA ILE A 202 8.45 -8.99 -4.17
C ILE A 202 9.56 -7.98 -3.89
N ALA A 203 9.32 -6.70 -4.15
CA ALA A 203 10.23 -5.62 -3.82
C ALA A 203 9.49 -4.54 -3.03
N PHE A 204 9.99 -4.26 -1.83
CA PHE A 204 9.54 -3.17 -0.95
C PHE A 204 10.38 -1.93 -1.27
N LEU A 205 9.79 -0.96 -1.96
CA LEU A 205 10.49 0.20 -2.50
C LEU A 205 10.18 1.46 -1.68
N ARG A 206 11.23 2.09 -1.15
CA ARG A 206 11.17 3.38 -0.46
C ARG A 206 11.61 4.53 -1.35
N CYS A 207 11.21 5.74 -1.00
CA CYS A 207 11.68 6.98 -1.63
C CYS A 207 13.14 7.27 -1.22
N ASP A 208 14.05 7.43 -2.17
CA ASP A 208 15.42 7.89 -1.86
C ASP A 208 15.41 9.41 -1.65
N ARG A 209 15.46 9.84 -0.38
CA ARG A 209 15.53 11.25 0.03
C ARG A 209 16.93 11.65 0.53
N GLY A 210 17.97 10.93 0.08
CA GLY A 210 19.33 11.11 0.57
C GLY A 210 19.46 10.71 2.04
N ASP A 211 19.94 11.62 2.87
CA ASP A 211 20.15 11.38 4.31
C ASP A 211 18.87 11.53 5.14
N THR A 212 17.78 12.02 4.52
CA THR A 212 16.48 12.12 5.20
C THR A 212 15.79 10.75 5.18
N PRO A 213 15.43 10.17 6.34
CA PRO A 213 14.71 8.91 6.35
C PRO A 213 13.35 9.01 5.65
N SER A 214 12.98 7.93 4.95
CA SER A 214 11.65 7.70 4.39
C SER A 214 11.11 6.37 4.91
N ASP A 215 9.80 6.15 4.77
CA ASP A 215 9.17 4.88 5.15
C ASP A 215 9.90 3.68 4.56
N HIS A 216 9.84 2.55 5.27
CA HIS A 216 10.29 1.23 4.81
C HIS A 216 9.92 0.97 3.34
N HIS A 217 8.73 1.38 2.94
CA HIS A 217 8.29 1.44 1.55
C HIS A 217 7.13 2.42 1.39
N SER A 218 7.06 3.05 0.21
CA SER A 218 5.86 3.75 -0.29
C SER A 218 5.21 2.97 -1.43
N LEU A 219 5.92 2.00 -2.01
CA LEU A 219 5.45 1.17 -3.11
C LEU A 219 5.96 -0.27 -2.96
N VAL A 220 5.08 -1.25 -3.12
CA VAL A 220 5.47 -2.67 -3.26
C VAL A 220 5.03 -3.17 -4.62
N ILE A 221 5.98 -3.77 -5.34
CA ILE A 221 5.69 -4.53 -6.56
C ILE A 221 5.84 -6.01 -6.23
N ALA A 222 4.77 -6.77 -6.42
CA ALA A 222 4.75 -8.22 -6.25
C ALA A 222 4.56 -8.93 -7.59
N SER A 223 5.14 -10.11 -7.75
CA SER A 223 4.94 -10.97 -8.90
C SER A 223 3.60 -11.68 -8.73
N GLY A 224 2.74 -11.62 -9.75
CA GLY A 224 1.43 -12.26 -9.68
C GLY A 224 0.83 -12.61 -11.03
N PRO A 225 -0.30 -13.34 -11.04
CA PRO A 225 -0.95 -13.79 -12.28
C PRO A 225 -1.65 -12.65 -13.03
N ARG A 226 -1.75 -11.44 -12.46
CA ARG A 226 -2.44 -10.28 -13.04
C ARG A 226 -1.65 -9.00 -12.78
N ASN A 227 -1.90 -7.98 -13.61
CA ASN A 227 -1.52 -6.60 -13.27
C ASN A 227 -2.69 -6.00 -12.47
N HIS A 228 -2.55 -5.90 -11.16
CA HIS A 228 -3.68 -5.47 -10.33
C HIS A 228 -3.25 -4.75 -9.05
N TYR A 229 -4.16 -3.91 -8.56
CA TYR A 229 -4.16 -3.41 -7.19
C TYR A 229 -4.25 -4.57 -6.21
N ASP A 230 -3.42 -4.55 -5.18
CA ASP A 230 -3.48 -5.50 -4.07
C ASP A 230 -4.12 -4.83 -2.84
N HIS A 231 -3.43 -3.85 -2.26
CA HIS A 231 -3.95 -3.04 -1.16
C HIS A 231 -3.27 -1.66 -1.08
N ALA A 232 -3.85 -0.78 -0.27
CA ALA A 232 -3.33 0.52 0.08
C ALA A 232 -3.38 0.68 1.60
N ALA A 233 -2.34 1.27 2.17
CA ALA A 233 -2.19 1.36 3.62
C ALA A 233 -2.10 2.80 4.10
N PHE A 234 -2.78 3.05 5.21
CA PHE A 234 -2.98 4.36 5.80
C PHE A 234 -2.47 4.36 7.23
N GLU A 235 -1.59 5.30 7.54
CA GLU A 235 -0.98 5.38 8.86
C GLU A 235 -1.98 5.90 9.87
N THR A 236 -2.05 5.24 11.01
CA THR A 236 -2.83 5.62 12.18
C THR A 236 -1.88 5.80 13.36
N LEU A 237 -2.37 6.45 14.41
CA LEU A 237 -1.54 6.96 15.49
C LEU A 237 -0.71 5.91 16.25
N ASP A 238 -1.31 4.76 16.55
CA ASP A 238 -0.70 3.70 17.36
C ASP A 238 -1.44 2.36 17.16
N LEU A 239 -0.91 1.28 17.74
CA LEU A 239 -1.54 -0.05 17.70
C LEU A 239 -3.00 -0.03 18.19
N ASP A 240 -3.31 0.79 19.19
CA ASP A 240 -4.67 0.91 19.72
C ASP A 240 -5.61 1.54 18.69
N ALA A 241 -5.13 2.54 17.92
CA ALA A 241 -5.85 3.10 16.78
C ALA A 241 -6.17 2.04 15.71
N VAL A 242 -5.20 1.19 15.37
CA VAL A 242 -5.36 0.10 14.40
C VAL A 242 -6.42 -0.91 14.87
N ALA A 243 -6.40 -1.27 16.16
CA ALA A 243 -7.37 -2.20 16.74
C ALA A 243 -8.77 -1.58 16.83
N LEU A 244 -8.88 -0.38 17.40
CA LEU A 244 -10.16 0.32 17.56
C LEU A 244 -10.79 0.70 16.21
N GLY A 245 -9.98 1.06 15.21
CA GLY A 245 -10.46 1.28 13.85
C GLY A 245 -11.14 0.06 13.27
N GLY A 246 -10.57 -1.13 13.50
CA GLY A 246 -11.20 -2.39 13.08
C GLY A 246 -12.49 -2.71 13.81
N GLU A 247 -12.53 -2.52 15.13
CA GLU A 247 -13.75 -2.66 15.92
C GLU A 247 -14.86 -1.71 15.44
N TRP A 248 -14.51 -0.45 15.18
CA TRP A 248 -15.44 0.55 14.64
C TRP A 248 -15.98 0.13 13.27
N LEU A 249 -15.10 -0.24 12.35
CA LEU A 249 -15.51 -0.68 11.01
C LEU A 249 -16.44 -1.90 11.06
N GLN A 250 -16.17 -2.86 11.95
CA GLN A 250 -17.05 -4.01 12.16
C GLN A 250 -18.42 -3.60 12.72
N GLN A 251 -18.47 -2.67 13.67
CA GLN A 251 -19.74 -2.14 14.21
C GLN A 251 -20.57 -1.42 13.13
N GLN A 252 -19.91 -0.76 12.18
CA GLN A 252 -20.57 -0.12 11.02
C GLN A 252 -21.01 -1.11 9.94
N GLY A 253 -20.69 -2.40 10.10
CA GLY A 253 -21.08 -3.49 9.19
C GLY A 253 -20.10 -3.69 8.01
N TRP A 254 -18.89 -3.13 8.09
CA TRP A 254 -17.86 -3.32 7.07
C TRP A 254 -17.13 -4.65 7.24
N VAL A 255 -16.53 -5.12 6.14
CA VAL A 255 -15.97 -6.47 6.06
C VAL A 255 -14.50 -6.46 6.44
N HIS A 256 -14.20 -7.06 7.59
CA HIS A 256 -12.81 -7.35 7.98
C HIS A 256 -12.17 -8.37 7.03
N ASN A 257 -10.90 -8.17 6.70
CA ASN A 257 -10.13 -9.05 5.83
C ASN A 257 -9.10 -9.86 6.63
N TRP A 258 -8.13 -9.20 7.26
CA TRP A 258 -7.02 -9.86 7.97
C TRP A 258 -6.41 -8.93 9.03
N GLY A 259 -6.20 -9.44 10.24
CA GLY A 259 -5.62 -8.67 11.34
C GLY A 259 -6.37 -8.86 12.65
N VAL A 260 -5.97 -8.19 13.73
CA VAL A 260 -4.76 -7.36 13.84
C VAL A 260 -3.50 -8.24 13.87
N GLY A 261 -2.43 -7.81 13.20
CA GLY A 261 -1.14 -8.50 13.23
C GLY A 261 0.05 -7.56 13.13
N ARG A 262 1.26 -8.13 13.06
CA ARG A 262 2.50 -7.39 12.81
C ARG A 262 3.28 -8.02 11.66
N HIS A 263 3.70 -7.22 10.70
CA HIS A 263 4.58 -7.64 9.61
C HIS A 263 6.00 -7.93 10.09
N VAL A 264 6.68 -8.87 9.41
CA VAL A 264 8.12 -9.12 9.67
C VAL A 264 8.98 -8.01 9.07
N LEU A 265 8.65 -7.59 7.85
CA LEU A 265 9.37 -6.54 7.12
C LEU A 265 8.68 -5.19 7.34
N GLY A 266 9.46 -4.16 7.65
CA GLY A 266 8.97 -2.81 7.97
C GLY A 266 8.27 -2.69 9.33
N SER A 267 8.17 -3.78 10.09
CA SER A 267 7.68 -3.84 11.47
C SER A 267 6.23 -3.37 11.71
N GLN A 268 5.49 -2.99 10.66
CA GLN A 268 4.16 -2.40 10.76
C GLN A 268 3.17 -3.32 11.48
N VAL A 269 2.41 -2.75 12.42
CA VAL A 269 1.16 -3.34 12.91
C VAL A 269 0.09 -3.06 11.88
N PHE A 270 -0.68 -4.07 11.48
CA PHE A 270 -1.66 -3.97 10.41
C PHE A 270 -3.05 -4.41 10.84
N ASN A 271 -4.07 -3.87 10.17
CA ASN A 271 -5.42 -4.39 10.15
C ASN A 271 -6.11 -4.08 8.80
N TYR A 272 -6.43 -5.14 8.06
CA TYR A 272 -6.99 -5.07 6.71
C TYR A 272 -8.51 -5.18 6.71
N HIS A 273 -9.13 -4.36 5.89
CA HIS A 273 -10.56 -4.36 5.60
C HIS A 273 -10.81 -4.33 4.10
N TYR A 274 -12.00 -4.73 3.67
CA TYR A 274 -12.44 -4.47 2.31
C TYR A 274 -13.25 -3.17 2.26
N ASP A 275 -12.96 -2.35 1.26
CA ASP A 275 -13.87 -1.29 0.86
C ASP A 275 -15.16 -1.88 0.26
N PRO A 276 -16.20 -1.05 0.01
CA PRO A 276 -17.50 -1.54 -0.46
C PRO A 276 -17.47 -2.20 -1.84
N SER A 277 -16.40 -1.98 -2.60
CA SER A 277 -16.13 -2.55 -3.92
C SER A 277 -15.21 -3.77 -3.87
N GLY A 278 -14.80 -4.20 -2.66
CA GLY A 278 -13.96 -5.38 -2.45
C GLY A 278 -12.46 -5.12 -2.61
N PHE A 279 -12.02 -3.86 -2.59
CA PHE A 279 -10.60 -3.50 -2.60
C PHE A 279 -10.05 -3.51 -1.17
N PRO A 280 -9.01 -4.31 -0.87
CA PRO A 280 -8.38 -4.27 0.44
C PRO A 280 -7.78 -2.90 0.74
N VAL A 281 -7.98 -2.41 1.96
CA VAL A 281 -7.30 -1.25 2.54
C VAL A 281 -6.82 -1.60 3.94
N GLU A 282 -5.76 -0.95 4.37
CA GLU A 282 -5.05 -1.27 5.60
C GLU A 282 -4.95 -0.05 6.52
N HIS A 283 -5.30 -0.22 7.78
CA HIS A 283 -4.78 0.64 8.84
C HIS A 283 -3.46 0.08 9.32
N TYR A 284 -2.41 0.90 9.34
CA TYR A 284 -1.14 0.52 9.94
C TYR A 284 -0.64 1.52 10.98
N ALA A 285 0.30 1.08 11.81
CA ALA A 285 1.10 1.93 12.68
C ALA A 285 2.49 1.31 12.90
N ASP A 286 3.43 2.07 13.46
CA ASP A 286 4.75 1.58 13.92
C ASP A 286 5.62 1.01 12.78
N GLY A 287 5.75 1.78 11.68
CA GLY A 287 6.58 1.43 10.53
C GLY A 287 8.03 1.90 10.65
N ASP A 288 8.97 1.09 10.17
CA ASP A 288 10.40 1.45 10.11
C ASP A 288 10.65 2.58 9.08
N VAL A 289 11.67 3.41 9.33
CA VAL A 289 12.14 4.43 8.38
C VAL A 289 13.63 4.26 8.09
N PHE A 290 14.04 4.47 6.84
CA PHE A 290 15.41 4.28 6.36
C PHE A 290 15.86 5.43 5.47
N ASP A 291 17.13 5.79 5.57
CA ASP A 291 17.79 6.73 4.66
C ASP A 291 18.40 6.00 3.43
N CYS A 292 19.20 6.69 2.63
CA CYS A 292 19.84 6.12 1.45
C CYS A 292 21.06 5.22 1.73
N HIS A 293 21.54 5.14 2.99
CA HIS A 293 22.66 4.31 3.42
C HIS A 293 22.23 2.90 3.83
N TYR A 294 20.97 2.73 4.26
CA TYR A 294 20.46 1.41 4.62
C TYR A 294 20.50 0.46 3.39
N PRO A 295 21.21 -0.68 3.46
CA PRO A 295 21.39 -1.56 2.31
C PRO A 295 20.14 -2.39 2.06
N THR A 296 19.86 -2.70 0.79
CA THR A 296 18.80 -3.66 0.42
C THR A 296 19.05 -5.02 1.06
N ARG A 297 18.05 -5.56 1.74
CA ARG A 297 18.07 -6.92 2.31
C ARG A 297 17.30 -7.89 1.42
N TYR A 298 17.69 -9.16 1.47
CA TYR A 298 17.08 -10.23 0.69
C TYR A 298 16.57 -11.33 1.61
N HIS A 299 15.32 -11.74 1.40
CA HIS A 299 14.64 -12.73 2.25
C HIS A 299 13.99 -13.81 1.39
N GLU A 300 13.86 -15.01 1.95
CA GLU A 300 13.08 -16.05 1.29
C GLU A 300 11.58 -15.73 1.42
N THR A 301 10.88 -15.72 0.28
CA THR A 301 9.43 -15.48 0.25
C THR A 301 8.65 -16.62 0.89
N GLY A 302 7.47 -16.32 1.41
CA GLY A 302 6.47 -17.30 1.81
C GLY A 302 5.51 -16.77 2.86
N LYS A 303 4.52 -17.58 3.26
CA LYS A 303 3.53 -17.13 4.25
C LYS A 303 4.16 -16.70 5.58
N GLY A 304 5.24 -17.35 6.00
CA GLY A 304 5.94 -17.04 7.24
C GLY A 304 6.74 -15.73 7.20
N SER A 305 7.13 -15.24 6.02
CA SER A 305 7.82 -13.95 5.89
C SER A 305 6.84 -12.76 5.96
N MET A 306 5.53 -13.01 5.81
CA MET A 306 4.53 -11.94 5.79
C MET A 306 4.24 -11.35 7.18
N TYR A 307 4.26 -12.13 8.27
CA TYR A 307 3.84 -11.63 9.59
C TYR A 307 4.49 -12.34 10.79
N GLN A 308 4.89 -11.56 11.79
CA GLN A 308 5.54 -11.98 13.03
C GLN A 308 4.54 -12.58 14.03
N TRP A 309 3.36 -11.99 14.16
CA TRP A 309 2.24 -12.48 14.99
C TRP A 309 0.91 -11.93 14.46
N GLY A 310 -0.20 -12.54 14.85
CA GLY A 310 -1.54 -12.25 14.34
C GLY A 310 -2.26 -13.53 13.90
N PRO A 311 -3.51 -13.42 13.43
CA PRO A 311 -4.23 -14.55 12.86
C PRO A 311 -3.53 -15.04 11.58
N ASP A 312 -3.71 -16.32 11.26
CA ASP A 312 -3.16 -16.87 10.02
C ASP A 312 -3.70 -16.14 8.79
N MET A 313 -2.80 -15.80 7.88
CA MET A 313 -3.16 -15.11 6.64
C MET A 313 -4.23 -15.91 5.88
N PRO A 314 -5.42 -15.33 5.62
CA PRO A 314 -6.49 -16.04 4.93
C PRO A 314 -6.07 -16.48 3.53
N GLY A 315 -6.56 -17.64 3.09
CA GLY A 315 -6.23 -18.18 1.76
C GLY A 315 -6.57 -17.20 0.63
N HIS A 316 -7.70 -16.48 0.74
CA HIS A 316 -8.16 -15.52 -0.26
C HIS A 316 -7.28 -14.26 -0.39
N PHE A 317 -6.38 -14.00 0.57
CA PHE A 317 -5.44 -12.89 0.50
C PHE A 317 -4.37 -13.13 -0.57
N ILE A 318 -4.01 -14.39 -0.81
CA ILE A 318 -3.04 -14.80 -1.85
C ILE A 318 -3.77 -15.41 -3.06
N ASP A 319 -4.72 -16.29 -2.79
CA ASP A 319 -5.49 -17.01 -3.79
C ASP A 319 -6.71 -16.18 -4.20
N ALA A 320 -6.52 -15.32 -5.19
CA ALA A 320 -7.67 -14.78 -5.90
C ALA A 320 -8.44 -15.94 -6.55
N ARG A 321 -9.75 -16.03 -6.27
CA ARG A 321 -10.62 -17.06 -6.85
C ARG A 321 -10.46 -17.03 -8.38
N PRO A 322 -10.17 -18.17 -9.04
CA PRO A 322 -10.02 -18.20 -10.49
C PRO A 322 -11.28 -17.65 -11.16
N SER A 323 -11.11 -16.61 -11.98
CA SER A 323 -12.18 -16.05 -12.81
C SER A 323 -11.85 -16.25 -14.28
N VAL A 324 -12.87 -16.22 -15.15
CA VAL A 324 -12.67 -16.26 -16.61
C VAL A 324 -11.75 -15.13 -17.06
N SER A 325 -11.91 -13.93 -16.48
CA SER A 325 -11.07 -12.78 -16.77
C SER A 325 -9.61 -12.98 -16.33
N MET A 326 -9.37 -13.60 -15.17
CA MET A 326 -8.02 -13.94 -14.72
C MET A 326 -7.38 -14.95 -15.67
N LEU A 327 -8.08 -16.03 -16.02
CA LEU A 327 -7.57 -17.06 -16.92
C LEU A 327 -7.20 -16.46 -18.29
N ALA A 328 -8.06 -15.59 -18.83
CA ALA A 328 -7.78 -14.86 -20.06
C ALA A 328 -6.52 -13.98 -19.95
N GLN A 329 -6.34 -13.25 -18.83
CA GLN A 329 -5.14 -12.45 -18.59
C GLN A 329 -3.87 -13.29 -18.45
N VAL A 330 -3.95 -14.47 -17.84
CA VAL A 330 -2.82 -15.40 -17.74
C VAL A 330 -2.46 -15.94 -19.12
N ILE A 331 -3.44 -16.40 -19.91
CA ILE A 331 -3.21 -16.91 -21.26
C ILE A 331 -2.60 -15.82 -22.15
N LEU A 332 -3.19 -14.62 -22.14
CA LEU A 332 -2.68 -13.48 -22.90
C LEU A 332 -1.26 -13.12 -22.45
N GLY A 333 -1.03 -13.04 -21.15
CA GLY A 333 0.28 -12.77 -20.58
C GLY A 333 1.34 -13.76 -21.04
N LEU A 334 1.06 -15.07 -20.94
CA LEU A 334 1.99 -16.13 -21.35
C LEU A 334 2.33 -16.07 -22.84
N ARG A 335 1.42 -15.55 -23.67
CA ARG A 335 1.62 -15.38 -25.12
C ARG A 335 2.38 -14.11 -25.49
N THR A 336 2.23 -13.04 -24.70
CA THR A 336 2.65 -11.68 -25.11
C THR A 336 3.80 -11.12 -24.28
N ARG A 337 4.10 -11.71 -23.11
CA ARG A 337 5.04 -11.15 -22.12
C ARG A 337 6.21 -12.11 -21.90
N PRO A 338 7.39 -11.84 -22.47
CA PRO A 338 8.54 -12.77 -22.45
C PRO A 338 9.00 -13.17 -21.03
N ASP A 339 8.85 -12.26 -20.06
CA ASP A 339 9.29 -12.47 -18.68
C ASP A 339 8.20 -13.06 -17.77
N PHE A 340 6.99 -13.29 -18.27
CA PHE A 340 5.90 -13.92 -17.53
C PHE A 340 5.83 -15.42 -17.81
N LYS A 341 6.22 -16.24 -16.82
CA LYS A 341 6.35 -17.69 -16.98
C LYS A 341 5.44 -18.47 -16.04
N LEU A 342 4.84 -19.54 -16.54
CA LEU A 342 4.00 -20.43 -15.73
C LEU A 342 4.79 -21.11 -14.61
N SER A 343 6.04 -21.51 -14.87
CA SER A 343 6.93 -22.11 -13.87
C SER A 343 7.11 -21.22 -12.64
N ARG A 344 7.21 -19.90 -12.85
CA ARG A 344 7.31 -18.90 -11.79
C ARG A 344 6.03 -18.82 -10.96
N LEU A 345 4.86 -18.79 -11.60
CA LEU A 345 3.56 -18.82 -10.89
C LEU A 345 3.40 -20.08 -10.05
N VAL A 346 3.79 -21.24 -10.59
CA VAL A 346 3.77 -22.52 -9.88
C VAL A 346 4.70 -22.49 -8.67
N ALA A 347 5.91 -21.94 -8.82
CA ALA A 347 6.87 -21.81 -7.73
C ALA A 347 6.33 -20.91 -6.61
N ILE A 348 5.77 -19.73 -6.95
CA ILE A 348 5.12 -18.83 -5.99
C ILE A 348 4.00 -19.57 -5.25
N LYS A 349 3.05 -20.18 -5.99
CA LYS A 349 1.94 -20.91 -5.40
C LYS A 349 2.40 -22.03 -4.45
N LYS A 350 3.45 -22.76 -4.81
CA LYS A 350 4.02 -23.83 -3.98
C LYS A 350 4.60 -23.30 -2.67
N VAL A 351 5.29 -22.17 -2.72
CA VAL A 351 5.89 -21.58 -1.51
C VAL A 351 4.81 -21.02 -0.58
N PHE A 352 3.78 -20.37 -1.15
CA PHE A 352 2.66 -19.85 -0.39
C PHE A 352 1.64 -20.92 0.05
N SER A 353 1.72 -22.16 -0.42
CA SER A 353 0.89 -23.26 0.11
C SER A 353 1.44 -23.86 1.40
N LEU A 354 2.71 -23.61 1.72
CA LEU A 354 3.34 -24.08 2.95
C LEU A 354 2.76 -23.33 4.17
N PRO A 355 2.60 -24.01 5.32
CA PRO A 355 2.10 -23.36 6.52
C PRO A 355 3.09 -22.27 6.98
N PRO A 356 2.60 -21.14 7.50
CA PRO A 356 3.45 -20.05 7.97
C PRO A 356 4.32 -20.44 9.16
N ARG A 357 3.90 -21.46 9.92
CA ARG A 357 4.58 -21.96 11.13
C ARG A 357 4.40 -23.47 11.29
N ILE A 358 5.30 -24.10 12.04
CA ILE A 358 5.29 -25.56 12.31
C ILE A 358 4.02 -26.03 13.04
N TRP A 359 3.33 -25.12 13.74
CA TRP A 359 2.08 -25.39 14.45
C TRP A 359 0.82 -24.88 13.74
N ALA A 360 0.94 -24.10 12.65
CA ALA A 360 -0.22 -23.59 11.93
C ALA A 360 -1.02 -24.77 11.33
N GLY A 361 -2.34 -24.75 11.50
CA GLY A 361 -3.23 -25.86 11.09
C GLY A 361 -3.31 -27.05 12.06
N ARG A 362 -2.57 -27.05 13.19
CA ARG A 362 -2.77 -28.07 14.23
C ARG A 362 -4.09 -27.83 14.97
N ARG A 363 -4.90 -28.89 15.11
CA ARG A 363 -6.08 -28.86 15.99
C ARG A 363 -5.61 -28.92 17.44
N PHE A 364 -5.73 -27.82 18.18
CA PHE A 364 -5.55 -27.84 19.62
C PHE A 364 -6.69 -28.65 20.26
N ARG A 365 -6.36 -29.48 21.27
CA ARG A 365 -7.39 -30.19 22.04
C ARG A 365 -8.32 -29.15 22.66
N LYS A 366 -9.64 -29.31 22.45
CA LYS A 366 -10.61 -28.52 23.20
C LYS A 366 -10.39 -28.81 24.69
N PRO A 367 -10.26 -27.79 25.54
CA PRO A 367 -10.21 -28.02 26.97
C PRO A 367 -11.48 -28.78 27.36
N GLN A 368 -11.33 -29.85 28.16
CA GLN A 368 -12.51 -30.48 28.73
C GLN A 368 -13.16 -29.47 29.69
N PRO A 369 -14.48 -29.27 29.62
CA PRO A 369 -15.18 -28.45 30.60
C PRO A 369 -14.89 -29.04 32.00
N ARG A 370 -14.54 -28.15 32.93
CA ARG A 370 -14.34 -28.51 34.34
C ARG A 370 -15.67 -28.80 35.00
#